data_AF-A0A957RNZ8-F1
#
_entry.id   AF-A0A957RNZ8-F1
#
_cell.length_a   1.000
_cell.length_b   1.000
_cell.length_c   1.000
_cell.angle_alpha   90.00
_cell.angle_beta   90.00
_cell.angle_gamma   90.00
#
_symmetry.space_group_name_H-M   'P 1'
#
loop_
_entity.id
_entity.type
_entity.pdbx_description
1 polymer ?
#
loop_
_entity_poly.entity_id
_entity_poly.type
_entity_poly.pdbx_seq_one_letter_code
_entity_poly.pdbx_strand_id
1 'polypeptide(L)'
;RLDLLLVQRGLAESRQQAQRLIMAGEVSVDGVRHDKPGKSVPVDAAIAVRAALPYVSRGGLKLEAALRDFAVDVSGLVAADIGASTGGFTDCLLQ
;
A
#
# COMPACT_ATOMS: atom_id res chain seq x y z
N ARG A 1 -12.44 -1.39 18.44
CA ARG A 1 -12.23 -0.47 17.28
C ARG A 1 -11.13 -1.04 16.41
N LEU A 2 -11.30 -1.02 15.10
CA LEU A 2 -10.37 -1.63 14.15
C LEU A 2 -8.95 -1.04 14.26
N ASP A 3 -8.82 0.30 14.33
CA ASP A 3 -7.52 0.96 14.46
C ASP A 3 -6.70 0.53 15.70
N LEU A 4 -7.36 0.40 16.85
CA LEU A 4 -6.73 -0.08 18.07
C LEU A 4 -6.41 -1.58 18.01
N LEU A 5 -7.31 -2.37 17.41
CA LEU A 5 -7.14 -3.82 17.32
C LEU A 5 -5.96 -4.21 16.43
N LEU A 6 -5.70 -3.45 15.35
CA LEU A 6 -4.51 -3.62 14.51
C LEU A 6 -3.21 -3.46 15.32
N VAL A 7 -3.12 -2.44 16.16
CA VAL A 7 -1.95 -2.19 17.00
C VAL A 7 -1.81 -3.27 18.07
N GLN A 8 -2.92 -3.62 18.74
CA GLN A 8 -2.92 -4.66 19.78
C GLN A 8 -2.48 -6.04 19.26
N ARG A 9 -2.76 -6.34 17.99
CA ARG A 9 -2.34 -7.59 17.34
C ARG A 9 -0.98 -7.50 16.64
N GLY A 10 -0.26 -6.37 16.76
CA GLY A 10 1.04 -6.18 16.11
C GLY A 10 0.97 -6.07 14.57
N LEU A 11 -0.21 -5.80 14.01
CA LEU A 11 -0.43 -5.63 12.57
C LEU A 11 -0.14 -4.20 12.08
N ALA A 12 0.08 -3.28 13.02
CA ALA A 12 0.57 -1.93 12.78
C ALA A 12 1.39 -1.48 14.01
N GLU A 13 2.48 -0.76 13.78
CA GLU A 13 3.41 -0.27 14.81
C GLU A 13 2.83 0.89 15.61
N SER A 14 1.89 1.64 15.02
CA SER A 14 1.23 2.76 15.67
C SER A 14 -0.22 2.89 15.24
N ARG A 15 -1.02 3.56 16.08
CA ARG A 15 -2.42 3.88 15.74
C ARG A 15 -2.53 4.73 14.48
N GLN A 16 -1.56 5.62 14.24
CA GLN A 16 -1.51 6.46 13.03
C GLN A 16 -1.25 5.62 11.77
N GLN A 17 -0.35 4.65 11.85
CA GLN A 17 -0.14 3.69 10.76
C GLN A 17 -1.38 2.83 10.53
N ALA A 18 -2.02 2.32 11.59
CA ALA A 18 -3.27 1.56 11.47
C ALA A 18 -4.36 2.37 10.77
N GLN A 19 -4.53 3.65 11.13
CA GLN A 19 -5.49 4.53 10.46
C GLN A 19 -5.17 4.73 8.97
N ARG A 20 -3.90 4.96 8.61
CA ARG A 20 -3.49 5.04 7.20
C ARG A 20 -3.81 3.75 6.44
N LEU A 21 -3.45 2.59 6.99
CA LEU A 21 -3.70 1.29 6.36
C LEU A 21 -5.20 1.07 6.14
N ILE A 22 -6.03 1.37 7.15
CA ILE A 22 -7.47 1.25 7.05
C ILE A 22 -8.02 2.22 6.00
N MET A 23 -7.67 3.51 6.05
CA MET A 23 -8.16 4.51 5.09
C MET A 23 -7.69 4.26 3.65
N ALA A 24 -6.49 3.70 3.47
CA ALA A 24 -6.00 3.21 2.19
C ALA A 24 -6.71 1.93 1.75
N GLY A 25 -7.55 1.35 2.62
CA GLY A 25 -8.27 0.09 2.44
C GLY A 25 -7.33 -1.10 2.30
N GLU A 26 -6.16 -1.04 2.90
CA GLU A 26 -5.21 -2.16 2.93
C GLU A 26 -5.60 -3.19 4.01
N VAL A 27 -6.72 -2.99 4.71
CA VAL A 27 -7.19 -3.84 5.80
C VAL A 27 -8.51 -4.51 5.43
N SER A 28 -8.57 -5.83 5.62
CA SER A 28 -9.80 -6.60 5.54
C SER A 28 -10.09 -7.35 6.85
N VAL A 29 -11.39 -7.52 7.13
CA VAL A 29 -11.91 -8.28 8.27
C VAL A 29 -12.87 -9.32 7.72
N ASP A 30 -12.60 -10.59 8.00
CA ASP A 30 -13.36 -11.74 7.49
C ASP A 30 -13.54 -11.70 5.95
N GLY A 31 -12.47 -11.31 5.25
CA GLY A 31 -12.45 -11.18 3.79
C GLY A 31 -13.05 -9.88 3.24
N VAL A 32 -13.67 -9.03 4.08
CA VAL A 32 -14.31 -7.78 3.67
C VAL A 32 -13.41 -6.58 3.96
N ARG A 33 -13.14 -5.76 2.94
CA ARG A 33 -12.34 -4.53 3.06
C ARG A 33 -13.03 -3.50 3.95
N HIS A 34 -12.27 -2.83 4.80
CA HIS A 34 -12.77 -1.73 5.65
C HIS A 34 -11.90 -0.48 5.49
N ASP A 35 -12.57 0.67 5.41
CA ASP A 35 -12.00 2.00 5.20
C ASP A 35 -12.21 2.97 6.37
N LYS A 36 -12.97 2.56 7.39
CA LYS A 36 -13.31 3.36 8.58
C LYS A 36 -12.54 2.87 9.81
N PRO A 37 -11.56 3.65 10.32
CA PRO A 37 -10.72 3.22 11.45
C PRO A 37 -11.50 2.98 12.76
N GLY A 38 -12.55 3.77 12.99
CA GLY A 38 -13.38 3.68 14.18
C GLY A 38 -14.37 2.52 14.22
N LYS A 39 -14.43 1.67 13.18
CA LYS A 39 -15.39 0.58 13.12
C LYS A 39 -15.18 -0.43 14.25
N SER A 40 -16.26 -0.83 14.93
CA SER A 40 -16.24 -1.93 15.89
C SER A 40 -16.28 -3.26 15.14
N VAL A 41 -15.37 -4.16 15.49
CA VAL A 41 -15.23 -5.50 14.92
C VAL A 41 -15.00 -6.49 16.05
N PRO A 42 -15.39 -7.78 15.90
CA PRO A 42 -15.11 -8.81 16.91
C PRO A 42 -13.61 -8.92 17.21
N VAL A 43 -13.27 -9.18 18.47
CA VAL A 43 -11.87 -9.27 18.94
C VAL A 43 -11.14 -10.51 18.44
N ASP A 44 -11.88 -11.47 17.88
CA ASP A 44 -11.46 -12.75 17.30
C ASP A 44 -11.58 -12.78 15.78
N ALA A 45 -12.13 -11.73 15.15
CA ALA A 45 -12.29 -11.66 13.69
C ALA A 45 -10.96 -11.85 12.96
N ALA A 46 -10.99 -12.48 11.79
CA ALA A 46 -9.81 -12.69 10.97
C ALA A 46 -9.42 -11.36 10.28
N ILE A 47 -8.29 -10.77 10.67
CA ILE A 47 -7.83 -9.49 10.12
C ILE A 47 -6.62 -9.75 9.23
N ALA A 48 -6.69 -9.28 7.99
CA ALA A 48 -5.55 -9.27 7.08
C ALA A 48 -5.16 -7.82 6.75
N VAL A 49 -3.85 -7.57 6.75
CA VAL A 49 -3.26 -6.32 6.25
C VAL A 49 -2.47 -6.66 5.01
N ARG A 50 -2.73 -5.94 3.91
CA ARG A 50 -1.97 -6.13 2.67
C ARG A 50 -0.52 -5.72 2.87
N ALA A 51 0.37 -6.50 2.28
CA ALA A 51 1.80 -6.22 2.27
C ALA A 51 2.08 -4.87 1.62
N ALA A 52 3.13 -4.19 2.11
CA ALA A 52 3.64 -3.01 1.46
C ALA A 52 4.05 -3.35 0.02
N LEU A 53 3.68 -2.48 -0.92
CA LEU A 53 4.18 -2.57 -2.28
C LEU A 53 5.64 -2.07 -2.30
N PRO A 54 6.47 -2.56 -3.25
CA PRO A 54 7.83 -2.06 -3.42
C PRO A 54 7.86 -0.57 -3.79
N TYR A 55 6.73 -0.01 -4.24
CA TYR A 55 6.60 1.38 -4.65
C TYR A 55 5.55 2.14 -3.83
N VAL A 56 5.71 3.45 -3.73
CA VAL A 56 4.80 4.37 -3.01
C VAL A 56 3.35 4.37 -3.52
N SER A 57 3.09 3.78 -4.69
CA SER A 57 1.73 3.49 -5.15
C SER A 57 1.69 2.31 -6.12
N ARG A 58 0.48 1.78 -6.37
CA ARG A 58 0.23 0.75 -7.40
C ARG A 58 0.63 1.17 -8.82
N GLY A 59 0.91 2.45 -9.05
CA GLY A 59 1.48 2.92 -10.31
C GLY A 59 2.79 2.22 -10.62
N GLY A 60 3.71 2.09 -9.66
CA GLY A 60 5.04 1.54 -9.90
C GLY A 60 5.02 0.13 -10.50
N LEU A 61 4.11 -0.74 -10.01
CA LEU A 61 3.93 -2.10 -10.55
C LEU A 61 3.60 -2.13 -12.05
N LYS A 62 2.93 -1.09 -12.57
CA LYS A 62 2.61 -1.00 -14.00
C LYS A 62 3.85 -0.67 -14.82
N LEU A 63 4.67 0.25 -14.33
CA LEU A 63 5.90 0.63 -15.01
C LEU A 63 6.93 -0.50 -14.93
N GLU A 64 7.10 -1.11 -13.76
CA GLU A 64 7.95 -2.29 -13.56
C GLU A 64 7.62 -3.40 -14.58
N ALA A 65 6.34 -3.76 -14.69
CA ALA A 65 5.90 -4.75 -15.67
C ALA A 65 6.24 -4.33 -17.10
N ALA A 66 6.03 -3.05 -17.46
CA ALA A 66 6.36 -2.54 -18.78
C ALA A 66 7.87 -2.57 -19.07
N LEU A 67 8.72 -2.11 -18.14
CA LEU A 67 10.18 -2.11 -18.30
C LEU A 67 10.71 -3.54 -18.50
N ARG A 68 10.18 -4.49 -17.71
CA ARG A 68 10.53 -5.91 -17.83
C ARG A 68 10.05 -6.50 -19.16
N ASP A 69 8.77 -6.35 -19.49
CA ASP A 69 8.16 -7.02 -20.65
C ASP A 69 8.63 -6.42 -21.97
N PHE A 70 8.99 -5.14 -21.99
CA PHE A 70 9.59 -4.47 -23.16
C PHE A 70 11.13 -4.46 -23.14
N ALA A 71 11.76 -5.03 -22.12
CA ALA A 71 13.22 -5.09 -21.95
C ALA A 71 13.90 -3.70 -22.07
N VAL A 72 13.35 -2.69 -21.40
CA VAL A 72 13.88 -1.32 -21.38
C VAL A 72 14.70 -1.11 -20.11
N ASP A 73 16.00 -0.84 -20.26
CA ASP A 73 16.85 -0.38 -19.16
C ASP A 73 16.81 1.14 -19.06
N VAL A 74 16.48 1.65 -17.87
CA VAL A 74 16.36 3.08 -17.56
C VAL A 74 17.53 3.60 -16.71
N SER A 75 18.48 2.74 -16.38
CA SER A 75 19.61 3.05 -15.51
C SER A 75 20.45 4.20 -16.08
N GLY A 76 20.65 5.24 -15.27
CA GLY A 76 21.46 6.41 -15.64
C GLY A 76 20.83 7.33 -16.69
N LEU A 77 19.57 7.10 -17.07
CA LEU A 77 18.86 7.97 -18.01
C LEU A 77 18.22 9.16 -17.29
N VAL A 78 18.06 10.26 -18.04
CA VAL A 78 17.20 11.36 -17.63
C VAL A 78 15.78 11.03 -18.07
N ALA A 79 14.87 10.85 -17.11
CA ALA A 79 13.46 10.53 -17.36
C ALA A 79 12.53 11.65 -16.90
N ALA A 80 11.37 11.76 -17.55
CA ALA A 80 10.29 12.67 -17.14
C ALA A 80 9.02 11.86 -16.87
N ASP A 81 8.50 11.91 -15.65
CA ASP A 81 7.24 11.28 -15.25
C ASP A 81 6.07 12.26 -15.44
N ILE A 82 5.34 12.09 -16.56
CA ILE A 82 4.21 12.95 -16.90
C ILE A 82 2.95 12.43 -16.22
N GLY A 83 2.50 13.15 -15.19
CA GLY A 83 1.32 12.79 -14.39
C GLY A 83 1.64 12.05 -13.09
N ALA A 84 2.82 12.32 -12.50
CA ALA A 84 3.40 11.58 -11.38
C ALA A 84 2.46 11.31 -10.18
N SER A 85 1.47 12.16 -9.90
CA SER A 85 0.49 11.95 -8.80
C SER A 85 1.20 11.62 -7.46
N THR A 86 0.91 10.47 -6.84
CA THR A 86 1.59 9.99 -5.62
C THR A 86 3.06 9.57 -5.83
N GLY A 87 3.52 9.47 -7.09
CA GLY A 87 4.92 9.24 -7.44
C GLY A 87 5.29 7.77 -7.70
N GLY A 88 4.32 6.87 -7.97
CA GLY A 88 4.63 5.45 -8.14
C GLY A 88 5.57 5.14 -9.32
N PHE A 89 5.43 5.85 -10.44
CA PHE A 89 6.31 5.68 -11.61
C PHE A 89 7.68 6.28 -11.32
N THR A 90 7.71 7.51 -10.79
CA THR A 90 8.95 8.16 -10.32
C THR A 90 9.75 7.28 -9.37
N ASP A 91 9.12 6.70 -8.34
CA ASP A 91 9.77 5.79 -7.39
C ASP A 91 10.32 4.53 -8.09
N CYS A 92 9.55 3.93 -9.01
CA CYS A 92 10.02 2.81 -9.82
C CYS A 92 11.21 3.17 -10.74
N LEU A 93 11.31 4.41 -11.23
CA LEU A 93 12.44 4.86 -12.06
C LEU A 93 13.71 5.15 -11.23
N LEU A 94 13.56 5.39 -9.94
CA LEU A 94 14.66 5.72 -9.03
C LEU A 94 15.25 4.49 -8.32
N GLN A 95 14.51 3.37 -8.27
CA GLN A 95 14.94 2.08 -7.73
C GLN A 95 15.64 1.22 -8.78
#